data_AF-A0A530LLT5-F1
#
_entry.id   AF-A0A530LLT5-F1
#
_cell.length_a   1.000
_cell.length_b   1.000
_cell.length_c   1.000
_cell.angle_alpha   90.00
_cell.angle_beta   90.00
_cell.angle_gamma   90.00
#
_symmetry.space_group_name_H-M   'P 1'
#
loop_
_entity.id
_entity.type
_entity.pdbx_description
1 polymer ?
#
loop_
_entity_poly.entity_id
_entity_poly.type
_entity_poly.pdbx_seq_one_letter_code
_entity_poly.pdbx_strand_id
1 'polypeptide(L)' 'MTSVPPAQRVAGVARLACDWNGGRTRLRRLYQDGSAKIRMPAVSADPLEAVLINTAGGLTGGDRLAWEVDVGAGASATIT' A
#
# COMPACT_ATOMS: atom_id res chain seq x y z
N MET A 1 -15.13 35.08 16.06
CA MET A 1 -15.46 34.18 14.94
C MET A 1 -14.84 32.82 15.22
N THR A 2 -15.63 31.80 15.50
CA THR A 2 -15.15 30.42 15.68
C THR A 2 -15.13 29.74 14.32
N SER A 3 -13.96 29.33 13.84
CA SER A 3 -13.86 28.55 12.60
C SER A 3 -14.45 27.17 12.82
N VAL A 4 -15.31 26.70 11.91
CA VAL A 4 -15.77 25.31 11.92
C VAL A 4 -14.54 24.42 11.71
N PRO A 5 -14.29 23.40 12.57
CA PRO A 5 -13.19 22.48 12.35
C PRO A 5 -13.39 21.76 11.01
N PRO A 6 -12.30 21.52 10.25
CA PRO A 6 -12.40 20.83 8.97
C PRO A 6 -13.05 19.46 9.17
N ALA A 7 -13.87 19.05 8.21
CA ALA A 7 -14.51 17.74 8.28
C ALA A 7 -13.45 16.63 8.35
N GLN A 8 -13.68 15.62 9.20
CA GLN A 8 -12.82 14.44 9.19
C GLN A 8 -12.92 13.77 7.83
N ARG A 9 -11.76 13.55 7.20
CA ARG A 9 -11.62 12.97 5.86
C ARG A 9 -10.59 11.86 5.87
N VAL A 10 -10.85 10.84 5.07
CA VAL A 10 -9.91 9.74 4.87
C VAL A 10 -8.79 10.23 3.97
N ALA A 11 -7.56 10.07 4.45
CA ALA A 11 -6.34 10.24 3.68
C ALA A 11 -5.46 9.02 3.90
N GLY A 12 -4.89 8.48 2.83
CA GLY A 12 -3.91 7.41 2.94
C GLY A 12 -3.12 7.23 1.66
N VAL A 13 -1.87 6.82 1.82
CA VAL A 13 -1.02 6.42 0.71
C VAL A 13 -0.18 5.24 1.13
N ALA A 14 -0.08 4.23 0.28
CA ALA A 14 0.93 3.21 0.45
C ALA A 14 1.67 2.94 -0.85
N ARG A 15 2.96 2.67 -0.71
CA ARG A 15 3.88 2.38 -1.81
C ARG A 15 4.62 1.09 -1.52
N LEU A 16 4.63 0.20 -2.49
CA LEU A 16 5.41 -1.03 -2.47
C LEU A 16 6.33 -1.04 -3.69
N ALA A 17 7.61 -1.34 -3.48
CA ALA A 17 8.52 -1.67 -4.56
C ALA A 17 9.17 -3.03 -4.27
N CYS A 18 9.26 -3.89 -5.27
CA CYS A 18 10.00 -5.15 -5.20
C CYS A 18 10.91 -5.32 -6.42
N ASP A 19 12.04 -5.99 -6.21
CA ASP A 19 13.05 -6.27 -7.23
C ASP A 19 13.47 -7.74 -7.16
N TRP A 20 14.00 -8.28 -8.26
CA TRP A 20 14.65 -9.59 -8.27
C TRP A 20 16.04 -9.49 -7.61
N ASN A 21 16.23 -10.16 -6.48
CA ASN A 21 17.49 -10.14 -5.74
C ASN A 21 17.74 -11.47 -5.02
N GLY A 22 18.92 -12.05 -5.24
CA GLY A 22 19.33 -13.30 -4.60
C GLY A 22 18.45 -14.49 -5.01
N GLY A 23 18.12 -14.58 -6.29
CA GLY A 23 17.39 -15.70 -6.89
C GLY A 23 15.87 -15.70 -6.67
N ARG A 24 15.30 -14.59 -6.16
CA ARG A 24 13.87 -14.44 -5.95
C ARG A 24 13.44 -12.98 -5.86
N THR A 25 12.14 -12.74 -5.85
CA THR A 25 11.55 -11.42 -5.61
C THR A 25 11.73 -11.02 -4.15
N ARG A 26 12.19 -9.80 -3.92
CA ARG A 26 12.35 -9.23 -2.58
C ARG A 26 11.77 -7.83 -2.49
N LEU A 27 11.22 -7.51 -1.33
CA LEU A 27 10.78 -6.17 -0.99
C LEU A 27 11.99 -5.21 -1.00
N ARG A 28 11.87 -4.12 -1.75
CA ARG A 28 12.84 -3.03 -1.80
C ARG A 28 12.38 -1.81 -1.02
N ARG A 29 11.09 -1.47 -1.12
CA ARG A 29 10.51 -0.31 -0.44
C ARG A 29 9.12 -0.65 0.04
N LEU A 30 8.84 -0.23 1.26
CA LEU A 30 7.50 -0.20 1.82
C LEU A 30 7.28 1.13 2.51
N TYR A 31 6.28 1.88 2.05
CA TYR A 31 5.84 3.12 2.66
C TYR A 31 4.34 3.05 2.89
N GLN A 32 3.88 3.52 4.04
CA GLN A 32 2.47 3.47 4.43
C GLN A 32 2.16 4.68 5.30
N ASP A 33 1.09 5.38 4.96
CA ASP A 33 0.60 6.54 5.69
C ASP A 33 -0.92 6.58 5.69
N GLY A 34 -1.49 7.14 6.75
CA GLY A 34 -2.94 7.27 6.92
C GLY A 34 -3.67 5.92 6.91
N SER A 35 -4.82 5.87 6.22
CA SER A 35 -5.70 4.69 6.15
C SER A 35 -5.22 3.58 5.19
N ALA A 36 -4.17 3.83 4.40
CA ALA A 36 -3.60 2.83 3.52
C ALA A 36 -2.61 1.94 4.28
N LYS A 37 -2.81 0.63 4.25
CA LYS A 37 -1.91 -0.37 4.83
C LYS A 37 -1.64 -1.50 3.84
N ILE A 38 -0.47 -2.10 3.93
CA ILE A 38 -0.06 -3.27 3.16
C ILE A 38 0.37 -4.35 4.14
N ARG A 39 -0.18 -5.56 3.98
CA ARG A 39 0.25 -6.76 4.70
C ARG A 39 0.81 -7.76 3.72
N MET A 40 1.90 -8.41 4.12
CA MET A 40 2.53 -9.48 3.36
C MET A 40 2.40 -10.77 4.17
N PRO A 41 1.87 -11.86 3.61
CA PRO A 41 1.90 -13.17 4.21
C PRO A 41 3.33 -13.58 4.57
N ALA A 42 3.52 -14.34 5.65
CA ALA A 42 4.82 -14.82 6.10
C ALA A 42 5.32 -16.02 5.25
N VAL A 43 5.20 -15.92 3.93
CA VAL A 43 5.55 -16.95 2.97
C VAL A 43 6.76 -16.47 2.17
N SER A 44 7.79 -17.29 2.09
CA SER A 44 9.04 -16.98 1.41
C SER A 44 9.11 -17.60 0.01
N ALA A 45 8.01 -17.53 -0.72
CA ALA A 45 7.90 -17.94 -2.12
C ALA A 45 7.69 -16.74 -3.04
N ASP A 46 7.85 -16.96 -4.35
CA ASP A 46 7.46 -16.02 -5.38
C ASP A 46 6.12 -16.48 -6.00
N PRO A 47 5.26 -15.55 -6.46
CA PRO A 47 5.43 -14.09 -6.43
C PRO A 47 5.35 -13.50 -5.01
N LEU A 48 5.87 -12.28 -4.81
CA LEU A 48 5.66 -11.55 -3.56
C LEU A 48 4.17 -11.22 -3.41
N GLU A 49 3.54 -11.74 -2.37
CA GLU A 49 2.13 -11.47 -2.06
C GLU A 49 1.98 -10.23 -1.19
N ALA A 50 1.11 -9.31 -1.60
CA ALA A 50 0.77 -8.11 -0.85
C ALA A 50 -0.73 -7.87 -0.83
N VAL A 51 -1.29 -7.75 0.37
CA VAL A 51 -2.69 -7.43 0.62
C VAL A 51 -2.81 -5.94 0.95
N LEU A 52 -3.56 -5.20 0.15
CA LEU A 52 -3.86 -3.78 0.33
C LEU A 52 -5.10 -3.63 1.21
N ILE A 53 -4.98 -2.84 2.28
CA ILE A 53 -6.03 -2.68 3.28
C ILE A 53 -6.36 -1.20 3.43
N ASN A 54 -7.61 -0.83 3.12
CA ASN A 54 -8.18 0.45 3.54
C ASN A 54 -8.74 0.31 4.97
N THR A 55 -8.03 0.87 5.96
CA THR A 55 -8.46 0.79 7.37
C THR A 55 -9.53 1.82 7.73
N ALA A 56 -9.92 2.72 6.83
CA ALA A 56 -11.05 3.62 7.06
C ALA A 56 -12.41 2.95 6.83
N GLY A 57 -12.44 1.75 6.25
CA GLY A 57 -13.67 1.09 5.81
C GLY A 57 -14.11 1.64 4.46
N GLY A 58 -14.99 2.65 4.46
CA GLY A 58 -15.54 3.27 3.26
C GLY A 58 -14.80 4.52 2.79
N LEU A 59 -15.14 5.00 1.60
CA LEU A 59 -14.73 6.30 1.05
C LEU A 59 -15.97 7.08 0.62
N THR A 60 -15.98 8.38 0.89
CA THR A 60 -17.04 9.32 0.48
C THR A 60 -16.43 10.53 -0.22
N GLY A 61 -17.28 11.50 -0.61
CA GLY A 61 -16.85 12.67 -1.38
C GLY A 61 -15.71 13.45 -0.71
N GLY A 62 -14.58 13.52 -1.42
CA GLY A 62 -13.39 14.27 -1.00
C GLY A 62 -12.32 13.45 -0.28
N ASP A 63 -12.59 12.18 0.03
CA ASP A 63 -11.60 11.26 0.59
C ASP A 63 -10.53 10.89 -0.45
N ARG A 64 -9.30 10.61 0.01
CA ARG A 64 -8.15 10.31 -0.85
C ARG A 64 -7.41 9.07 -0.39
N LEU A 65 -7.30 8.09 -1.27
CA LEU A 65 -6.52 6.88 -1.05
C LEU A 65 -5.67 6.62 -2.30
N ALA A 66 -4.37 6.41 -2.11
CA ALA A 66 -3.44 6.14 -3.20
C ALA A 66 -2.61 4.89 -2.94
N TRP A 67 -2.42 4.09 -3.99
CA TRP A 67 -1.58 2.90 -3.97
C TRP A 67 -0.58 3.00 -5.12
N GLU A 68 0.68 2.74 -4.85
CA GLU A 68 1.74 2.69 -5.85
C GLU A 68 2.46 1.35 -5.72
N VAL A 69 2.55 0.60 -6.80
CA VAL A 69 3.25 -0.68 -6.84
C VAL A 69 4.24 -0.64 -7.99
N ASP A 70 5.51 -0.79 -7.65
CA ASP A 70 6.63 -0.86 -8.58
C ASP A 70 7.22 -2.27 -8.55
N VAL A 71 7.22 -2.94 -9.70
CA VAL A 71 7.72 -4.31 -9.86
C VAL A 71 8.90 -4.26 -10.82
N GLY A 72 10.10 -4.39 -10.27
CA GLY A 72 11.33 -4.35 -11.03
C GLY A 72 11.48 -5.52 -12.00
N ALA A 73 12.43 -5.37 -12.93
CA ALA A 73 12.70 -6.38 -13.95
C ALA A 73 12.99 -7.77 -13.32
N GLY A 74 12.30 -8.80 -13.80
CA GLY A 74 12.43 -10.18 -13.31
C GLY A 74 11.73 -10.46 -11.97
N ALA A 75 11.22 -9.45 -11.27
CA ALA A 75 10.40 -9.64 -10.08
C ALA A 75 8.96 -10.02 -10.46
N SER A 76 8.24 -10.62 -9.51
CA SER A 76 6.80 -10.89 -9.66
C SER A 76 6.06 -10.62 -8.35
N ALA A 77 4.85 -10.06 -8.46
CA ALA A 77 4.02 -9.73 -7.31
C ALA A 77 2.54 -10.05 -7.59
N THR A 78 1.84 -10.54 -6.57
CA THR A 78 0.38 -10.68 -6.56
C THR A 78 -0.19 -9.70 -5.56
N ILE A 79 -1.11 -8.86 -6.01
CA ILE A 79 -1.70 -7.79 -5.21
C ILE A 79 -3.20 -8.06 -5.06
N THR A 80 -3.72 -7.96 -3.83
CA THR A 80 -5.16 -8.17 -3.51
C THR A 80 -5.68 -7.10 -2.59
#